data_AF-K1LYN6-F1
#
_entry.id   AF-K1LYN6-F1
#
_cell.length_a   1.000
_cell.length_b   1.000
_cell.length_c   1.000
_cell.angle_alpha   90.00
_cell.angle_beta   90.00
_cell.angle_gamma   90.00
#
_symmetry.space_group_name_H-M   'P 1'
#
loop_
_entity.id
_entity.type
_entity.pdbx_description
1 polymer ?
#
loop_
_entity_poly.entity_id
_entity_poly.type
_entity_poly.pdbx_seq_one_letter_code
_entity_poly.pdbx_strand_id
1 'polypeptide(L)'
;MYQKWLAMEQFYYHDLWIRVILSCIVAVILFASISYYKKRIVQFYIFISILLIGYTVVFARNGYQQYGEMIETSFLTNPGTRDYQKKIFNDFAYGSVERSFYRSSYLYNSYHRLPMYNENELQQSNVTYRGTDGQYYYFEYDNGIIYYVGNRFVEFLSTDETYRIGAYFTLTDSQFEQIGFVPESRKYFRYYAVPEKMKGLTIDDEIKSKAIYQSRDNISGWLTP
;
A
#
# COMPACT_ATOMS: atom_id res chain seq x y z
N MET A 1 -2.83 16.97 -0.04
CA MET A 1 -3.03 15.64 -0.66
C MET A 1 -4.46 15.14 -0.47
N TYR A 2 -4.98 15.15 0.76
CA TYR A 2 -6.34 14.74 1.12
C TYR A 2 -7.46 15.21 0.17
N GLN A 3 -7.58 16.51 -0.09
CA GLN A 3 -8.61 17.05 -0.98
C GLN A 3 -8.53 16.52 -2.41
N LYS A 4 -7.31 16.30 -2.93
CA LYS A 4 -7.13 15.71 -4.27
C LYS A 4 -7.55 14.24 -4.30
N TRP A 5 -7.28 13.50 -3.22
CA TRP A 5 -7.71 12.11 -3.08
C TRP A 5 -9.24 12.00 -3.03
N LEU A 6 -9.91 12.85 -2.23
CA LEU A 6 -11.37 12.91 -2.20
C LEU A 6 -11.97 13.25 -3.56
N ALA A 7 -11.40 14.24 -4.26
CA ALA A 7 -11.85 14.61 -5.59
C ALA A 7 -11.66 13.47 -6.61
N MET A 8 -10.55 12.73 -6.51
CA MET A 8 -10.31 11.52 -7.30
C MET A 8 -11.37 10.45 -7.01
N GLU A 9 -11.67 10.17 -5.73
CA GLU A 9 -12.68 9.16 -5.38
C GLU A 9 -14.07 9.54 -5.88
N GLN A 10 -14.47 10.81 -5.72
CA GLN A 10 -15.72 11.33 -6.23
C GLN A 10 -15.79 11.19 -7.76
N PHE A 11 -14.72 11.57 -8.47
CA PHE A 11 -14.64 11.43 -9.91
C PHE A 11 -14.78 9.97 -10.35
N TYR A 12 -13.94 9.08 -9.82
CA TYR A 12 -13.77 7.72 -10.34
C TYR A 12 -14.88 6.76 -9.89
N TYR A 13 -15.34 6.86 -8.64
CA TYR A 13 -16.34 5.94 -8.09
C TYR A 13 -17.79 6.45 -8.21
N HIS A 14 -18.00 7.72 -8.56
CA HIS A 14 -19.34 8.31 -8.63
C HIS A 14 -19.61 9.05 -9.94
N ASP A 15 -18.97 10.20 -10.17
CA ASP A 15 -19.34 11.14 -11.25
C ASP A 15 -19.16 10.52 -12.65
N LEU A 16 -18.06 9.78 -12.84
CA LEU A 16 -17.78 9.10 -14.10
C LEU A 16 -18.90 8.11 -14.44
N TRP A 17 -19.32 7.29 -13.46
CA TRP A 17 -20.29 6.23 -13.69
C TRP A 17 -21.70 6.76 -13.93
N ILE A 18 -22.10 7.86 -13.26
CA ILE A 18 -23.36 8.55 -13.58
C ILE A 18 -23.37 8.97 -15.05
N ARG A 19 -22.30 9.62 -15.51
CA ARG A 19 -22.20 10.10 -16.89
C ARG A 19 -22.12 8.96 -17.90
N VAL A 20 -21.43 7.88 -17.56
CA VAL A 20 -21.40 6.66 -18.40
C VAL A 20 -22.80 6.05 -18.53
N ILE A 21 -23.54 5.88 -17.44
CA ILE A 21 -24.91 5.34 -17.46
C ILE A 21 -25.83 6.23 -18.31
N LEU A 22 -25.79 7.55 -18.09
CA LEU A 22 -26.55 8.52 -18.89
C LEU A 22 -26.17 8.44 -20.38
N SER A 23 -24.88 8.31 -20.68
CA SER A 23 -24.40 8.17 -22.07
C SER A 23 -24.85 6.87 -22.72
N CYS A 24 -24.92 5.77 -21.96
CA CYS A 24 -25.47 4.50 -22.44
C CYS A 24 -26.96 4.63 -22.79
N ILE A 25 -27.76 5.30 -21.94
CA ILE A 25 -29.18 5.57 -22.22
C ILE A 25 -29.32 6.40 -23.50
N VAL A 26 -28.53 7.48 -23.62
CA VAL A 26 -28.49 8.34 -24.81
C VAL A 26 -28.06 7.55 -26.05
N ALA A 27 -27.11 6.62 -25.93
CA ALA A 27 -26.65 5.78 -27.04
C ALA A 27 -27.74 4.81 -27.52
N VAL A 28 -28.56 4.26 -26.62
CA VAL A 28 -29.71 3.42 -27.00
C VAL A 28 -30.76 4.24 -27.76
N ILE A 29 -31.06 5.45 -27.29
CA ILE A 29 -31.99 6.37 -27.98
C ILE A 29 -31.43 6.75 -29.36
N LEU A 30 -30.13 7.05 -29.43
CA LEU A 30 -29.44 7.35 -30.68
C LEU A 30 -29.58 6.19 -31.66
N PHE A 31 -29.30 4.96 -31.23
CA PHE A 31 -29.39 3.76 -32.06
C PHE A 31 -30.82 3.55 -32.61
N ALA A 32 -31.83 3.65 -31.75
CA ALA A 32 -33.24 3.55 -32.15
C ALA A 32 -33.67 4.66 -33.14
N SER A 33 -33.06 5.83 -33.03
CA SER A 33 -33.36 7.00 -33.85
C SER A 33 -32.80 6.93 -35.27
N ILE A 34 -31.74 6.15 -35.51
CA ILE A 34 -31.05 6.07 -36.82
C ILE A 34 -32.03 5.67 -37.94
N SER A 35 -32.94 4.73 -37.68
CA SER A 35 -33.95 4.27 -38.64
C SER A 35 -34.88 5.39 -39.15
N TYR A 36 -35.00 6.49 -38.42
CA TYR A 36 -35.86 7.63 -38.73
C TYR A 36 -35.09 8.87 -39.17
N TYR A 37 -33.82 8.74 -39.56
CA TYR A 37 -32.90 9.85 -39.88
C TYR A 37 -33.44 10.87 -40.89
N LYS A 38 -34.34 10.47 -41.81
CA LYS A 38 -34.93 11.39 -42.80
C LYS A 38 -35.79 12.49 -42.17
N LYS A 39 -36.23 12.33 -40.92
CA LYS A 39 -36.99 13.36 -40.19
C LYS A 39 -36.05 14.39 -39.58
N ARG A 40 -36.23 15.67 -39.93
CA ARG A 40 -35.38 16.78 -39.44
C ARG A 40 -35.25 16.85 -37.91
N ILE A 41 -36.34 16.58 -37.19
CA ILE A 41 -36.32 16.53 -35.71
C ILE A 41 -35.43 15.41 -35.17
N VAL A 42 -35.36 14.27 -35.86
CA VAL A 42 -34.54 13.13 -35.48
C VAL A 42 -33.05 13.42 -35.71
N GLN A 43 -32.72 14.13 -36.79
CA GLN A 43 -31.34 14.60 -37.04
C GLN A 43 -30.84 15.52 -35.91
N PHE A 44 -31.71 16.39 -35.39
CA PHE A 44 -31.40 17.22 -34.24
C PHE A 44 -31.13 16.39 -32.98
N TYR A 45 -31.98 15.40 -32.67
CA TYR A 45 -31.73 14.51 -31.53
C TYR A 45 -30.44 13.70 -31.67
N ILE A 46 -30.16 13.18 -32.86
CA ILE A 46 -28.90 12.47 -33.15
C ILE A 46 -27.69 13.37 -32.87
N PHE A 47 -27.73 14.62 -33.33
CA PHE A 47 -26.66 15.58 -33.08
C PHE A 47 -26.45 15.85 -31.58
N ILE A 48 -27.54 16.10 -30.84
CA ILE A 48 -27.46 16.31 -29.38
C ILE A 48 -26.93 15.07 -28.66
N SER A 49 -27.38 13.87 -29.05
CA SER A 49 -26.89 12.61 -28.48
C SER A 49 -25.38 12.45 -28.65
N ILE A 50 -24.85 12.76 -29.85
CA ILE A 50 -23.40 12.72 -30.12
C ILE A 50 -22.65 13.72 -29.23
N LEU A 51 -23.18 14.94 -29.06
CA LEU A 51 -22.56 15.94 -28.19
C LEU A 51 -22.51 15.49 -26.72
N LEU A 52 -23.60 14.91 -26.21
CA LEU A 52 -23.67 14.42 -24.82
C LEU A 52 -22.68 13.27 -24.58
N ILE A 53 -22.58 12.33 -25.52
CA ILE A 53 -21.61 11.23 -25.45
C ILE A 53 -20.18 11.79 -25.54
N GLY A 54 -19.92 12.71 -26.47
CA GLY A 54 -18.62 13.36 -26.64
C GLY A 54 -18.19 14.14 -25.38
N TYR A 55 -19.13 14.82 -24.72
CA TYR A 55 -18.88 15.49 -23.45
C TYR A 55 -18.44 14.52 -22.35
N THR A 56 -19.07 13.35 -22.25
CA THR A 56 -18.65 12.29 -21.30
C THR A 56 -17.25 11.78 -21.60
N VAL A 57 -16.91 11.58 -22.88
CA VAL A 57 -15.56 11.13 -23.29
C VAL A 57 -14.50 12.17 -22.90
N VAL A 58 -14.75 13.46 -23.19
CA VAL A 58 -13.83 14.54 -22.82
C VAL A 58 -13.69 14.66 -21.31
N PHE A 59 -14.81 14.57 -20.56
CA PHE A 59 -14.79 14.58 -19.09
C PHE A 59 -13.96 13.42 -18.53
N ALA A 60 -14.19 12.20 -19.00
CA ALA A 60 -13.44 11.03 -18.57
C ALA A 60 -11.95 11.19 -18.86
N ARG A 61 -11.58 11.60 -20.08
CA ARG A 61 -10.18 11.84 -20.46
C ARG A 61 -9.51 12.84 -19.53
N ASN A 62 -10.15 13.98 -19.27
CA ASN A 62 -9.59 15.02 -18.42
C ASN A 62 -9.41 14.54 -16.98
N GLY A 63 -10.38 13.80 -16.43
CA GLY A 63 -10.27 13.24 -15.09
C GLY A 63 -9.18 12.17 -14.97
N TYR A 64 -9.02 11.28 -15.96
CA TYR A 64 -7.90 10.33 -15.97
C TYR A 64 -6.54 11.01 -16.14
N GLN A 65 -6.45 12.09 -16.92
CA GLN A 65 -5.23 12.89 -17.00
C GLN A 65 -4.88 13.56 -15.67
N GLN A 66 -5.90 14.00 -14.91
CA GLN A 66 -5.71 14.69 -13.64
C GLN A 66 -5.44 13.73 -12.47
N TYR A 67 -6.08 12.56 -12.46
CA TYR A 67 -6.12 11.66 -11.30
C TYR A 67 -5.55 10.26 -11.57
N GLY A 68 -5.06 9.96 -12.77
CA GLY A 68 -4.67 8.60 -13.20
C GLY A 68 -3.72 7.90 -12.23
N GLU A 69 -2.65 8.56 -11.82
CA GLU A 69 -1.69 8.00 -10.85
C GLU A 69 -2.34 7.69 -9.49
N MET A 70 -3.25 8.55 -9.01
CA MET A 70 -3.98 8.31 -7.76
C MET A 70 -5.00 7.17 -7.91
N ILE A 71 -5.63 7.03 -9.07
CA ILE A 71 -6.52 5.91 -9.38
C ILE A 71 -5.72 4.60 -9.33
N GLU A 72 -4.56 4.55 -9.98
CA GLU A 72 -3.67 3.38 -9.95
C GLU A 72 -3.22 3.04 -8.53
N THR A 73 -2.85 4.06 -7.76
CA THR A 73 -2.42 3.91 -6.37
C THR A 73 -3.56 3.46 -5.46
N SER A 74 -4.82 3.83 -5.77
CA SER A 74 -5.99 3.41 -5.00
C SER A 74 -6.16 1.88 -4.98
N PHE A 75 -5.70 1.17 -6.01
CA PHE A 75 -5.73 -0.30 -6.04
C PHE A 75 -4.75 -0.96 -5.06
N LEU A 76 -3.81 -0.20 -4.49
CA LEU A 76 -2.91 -0.69 -3.44
C LEU A 76 -3.57 -0.65 -2.05
N THR A 77 -4.71 0.05 -1.93
CA THR A 77 -5.47 0.07 -0.68
C THR A 77 -6.04 -1.31 -0.38
N ASN A 78 -5.87 -1.75 0.86
CA ASN A 78 -6.21 -3.07 1.33
C ASN A 78 -6.69 -3.01 2.80
N PRO A 79 -7.18 -4.11 3.39
CA PRO A 79 -7.71 -4.13 4.76
C PRO A 79 -6.70 -3.72 5.85
N GLY A 80 -5.40 -3.75 5.55
CA GLY A 80 -4.34 -3.26 6.42
C GLY A 80 -4.25 -1.74 6.43
N THR A 81 -4.45 -1.10 5.28
CA THR A 81 -4.30 0.35 5.11
C THR A 81 -5.62 1.12 5.22
N ARG A 82 -6.77 0.48 4.95
CA ARG A 82 -8.08 1.11 4.98
C ARG A 82 -9.18 0.16 5.47
N ASP A 83 -10.17 0.68 6.18
CA ASP A 83 -11.26 -0.10 6.79
C ASP A 83 -12.30 -0.65 5.80
N TYR A 84 -12.37 -0.06 4.61
CA TYR A 84 -13.34 -0.44 3.59
C TYR A 84 -12.74 -0.35 2.20
N GLN A 85 -13.36 -1.08 1.27
CA GLN A 85 -13.10 -1.00 -0.16
C GLN A 85 -14.04 0.01 -0.81
N LYS A 86 -13.49 0.95 -1.58
CA LYS A 86 -14.29 1.80 -2.48
C LYS A 86 -14.78 0.98 -3.68
N LYS A 87 -16.07 1.09 -4.00
CA LYS A 87 -16.66 0.58 -5.23
C LYS A 87 -17.56 1.63 -5.85
N ILE A 88 -18.00 1.36 -7.08
CA ILE A 88 -18.91 2.24 -7.81
C ILE A 88 -20.17 2.45 -6.96
N PHE A 89 -20.46 3.71 -6.65
CA PHE A 89 -21.57 4.18 -5.82
C PHE A 89 -21.64 3.72 -4.36
N ASN A 90 -20.75 2.83 -3.89
CA ASN A 90 -20.87 2.24 -2.56
C ASN A 90 -19.51 1.89 -1.94
N ASP A 91 -19.50 1.87 -0.61
CA ASP A 91 -18.35 1.46 0.20
C ASP A 91 -18.64 0.11 0.86
N PHE A 92 -17.67 -0.80 0.84
CA PHE A 92 -17.81 -2.14 1.39
C PHE A 92 -16.81 -2.34 2.52
N ALA A 93 -17.30 -2.44 3.76
CA ALA A 93 -16.45 -2.73 4.91
C ALA A 93 -15.80 -4.12 4.78
N TYR A 94 -14.52 -4.20 5.12
CA TYR A 94 -13.81 -5.48 5.19
C TYR A 94 -14.22 -6.29 6.42
N GLY A 95 -14.13 -7.62 6.32
CA GLY A 95 -14.39 -8.51 7.44
C GLY A 95 -13.42 -8.27 8.60
N SER A 96 -13.84 -8.54 9.85
CA SER A 96 -12.97 -8.39 11.02
C SER A 96 -11.75 -9.31 10.98
N VAL A 97 -11.95 -10.57 10.57
CA VAL A 97 -10.88 -11.56 10.40
C VAL A 97 -9.89 -11.13 9.32
N GLU A 98 -10.41 -10.65 8.18
CA GLU A 98 -9.60 -10.16 7.06
C GLU A 98 -8.75 -8.96 7.49
N ARG A 99 -9.36 -7.95 8.14
CA ARG A 99 -8.62 -6.80 8.68
C ARG A 99 -7.54 -7.21 9.66
N SER A 100 -7.84 -8.13 10.58
CA SER A 100 -6.87 -8.63 11.56
C SER A 100 -5.68 -9.31 10.86
N PHE A 101 -5.97 -10.17 9.88
CA PHE A 101 -4.94 -10.86 9.10
C PHE A 101 -4.04 -9.89 8.33
N TYR A 102 -4.61 -8.91 7.64
CA TYR A 102 -3.80 -7.92 6.89
C TYR A 102 -3.01 -7.01 7.82
N ARG A 103 -3.59 -6.51 8.92
CA ARG A 103 -2.90 -5.65 9.88
C ARG A 103 -1.75 -6.37 10.60
N SER A 104 -1.85 -7.68 10.75
CA SER A 104 -0.77 -8.52 11.26
C SER A 104 0.22 -8.98 10.18
N SER A 105 -0.05 -8.75 8.89
CA SER A 105 0.83 -9.15 7.80
C SER A 105 1.96 -8.15 7.52
N TYR A 106 2.99 -8.59 6.79
CA TYR A 106 4.07 -7.73 6.33
C TYR A 106 3.64 -6.91 5.11
N LEU A 107 3.21 -5.66 5.33
CA LEU A 107 2.68 -4.76 4.30
C LEU A 107 3.59 -3.55 4.01
N TYR A 108 4.88 -3.63 4.35
CA TYR A 108 5.84 -2.53 4.17
C TYR A 108 5.75 -1.89 2.76
N ASN A 109 5.82 -2.71 1.70
CA ASN A 109 5.74 -2.22 0.32
C ASN A 109 4.39 -1.59 -0.03
N SER A 110 3.30 -2.04 0.60
CA SER A 110 1.97 -1.46 0.36
C SER A 110 1.89 -0.07 0.97
N TYR A 111 2.34 0.11 2.22
CA TYR A 111 2.37 1.43 2.86
C TYR A 111 3.34 2.39 2.17
N HIS A 112 4.55 1.92 1.81
CA HIS A 112 5.57 2.75 1.17
C HIS A 112 5.13 3.33 -0.18
N ARG A 113 4.25 2.62 -0.91
CA ARG A 113 3.72 3.09 -2.19
C ARG A 113 2.49 3.99 -2.07
N LEU A 114 1.93 4.14 -0.88
CA LEU A 114 0.75 4.96 -0.66
C LEU A 114 1.17 6.39 -0.26
N PRO A 115 0.83 7.42 -1.06
CA PRO A 115 1.32 8.79 -0.90
C PRO A 115 0.77 9.52 0.34
N MET A 116 -0.20 8.92 1.02
CA MET A 116 -0.78 9.43 2.26
C MET A 116 -0.03 8.95 3.51
N TYR A 117 1.02 8.14 3.37
CA TYR A 117 1.83 7.65 4.47
C TYR A 117 3.26 8.18 4.42
N ASN A 118 3.78 8.57 5.57
CA ASN A 118 5.20 8.85 5.77
C ASN A 118 5.88 7.66 6.44
N GLU A 119 7.02 7.24 5.90
CA GLU A 119 7.88 6.26 6.55
C GLU A 119 8.67 6.93 7.68
N ASN A 120 8.63 6.31 8.85
CA ASN A 120 9.43 6.69 10.01
C ASN A 120 10.39 5.54 10.30
N GLU A 121 11.69 5.83 10.28
CA GLU A 121 12.72 4.84 10.59
C GLU A 121 12.72 4.50 12.08
N LEU A 122 12.99 3.24 12.38
CA LEU A 122 13.22 2.75 13.72
C LEU A 122 14.59 2.10 13.80
N GLN A 123 15.33 2.44 14.84
CA GLN A 123 16.63 1.88 15.14
C GLN A 123 16.64 1.35 16.57
N GLN A 124 17.17 0.13 16.74
CA GLN A 124 17.26 -0.55 18.03
C GLN A 124 18.71 -1.06 18.21
N SER A 125 19.41 -0.59 19.24
CA SER A 125 20.84 -0.83 19.50
C SER A 125 21.14 -2.03 20.37
N ASN A 126 20.12 -2.61 21.00
CA ASN A 126 20.27 -3.69 21.95
C ASN A 126 20.25 -5.08 21.28
N VAL A 127 21.03 -5.20 20.21
CA VAL A 127 21.23 -6.42 19.46
C VAL A 127 22.72 -6.60 19.24
N THR A 128 23.24 -7.76 19.63
CA THR A 128 24.66 -8.10 19.46
C THR A 128 24.82 -9.09 18.32
N TYR A 129 25.65 -8.75 17.33
CA TYR A 129 26.03 -9.70 16.30
C TYR A 129 26.99 -10.76 16.87
N ARG A 130 26.65 -12.04 16.69
CA ARG A 130 27.42 -13.18 17.23
C ARG A 130 28.28 -13.90 16.18
N GLY A 131 28.12 -13.57 14.91
CA GLY A 131 28.91 -14.15 13.82
C GLY A 131 28.07 -14.82 12.74
N THR A 132 28.74 -15.49 11.82
CA THR A 132 28.14 -16.22 10.70
C THR A 132 28.71 -17.65 10.60
N ASP A 133 27.92 -18.57 10.05
CA ASP A 133 28.36 -19.92 9.66
C ASP A 133 28.55 -20.06 8.14
N GLY A 134 28.58 -18.93 7.42
CA GLY A 134 28.66 -18.87 5.96
C GLY A 134 27.31 -18.94 5.25
N GLN A 135 26.25 -19.40 5.90
CA GLN A 135 24.89 -19.45 5.35
C GLN A 135 23.97 -18.43 6.02
N TYR A 136 24.06 -18.33 7.35
CA TYR A 136 23.23 -17.50 8.19
C TYR A 136 24.08 -16.57 9.07
N TYR A 137 23.44 -15.52 9.56
CA TYR A 137 23.99 -14.52 10.46
C TYR A 137 23.23 -14.57 11.78
N TYR A 138 23.96 -14.55 12.89
CA TYR A 138 23.43 -14.79 14.22
C TYR A 138 23.44 -13.52 15.06
N PHE A 139 22.34 -13.27 15.76
CA PHE A 139 22.09 -12.07 16.54
C PHE A 139 21.51 -12.43 17.89
N GLU A 140 22.08 -11.88 18.96
CA GLU A 140 21.58 -12.03 20.33
C GLU A 140 20.90 -10.75 20.78
N TYR A 141 19.72 -10.90 21.38
CA TYR A 141 18.95 -9.81 21.97
C TYR A 141 19.17 -9.76 23.48
N ASP A 142 18.83 -8.64 24.14
CA ASP A 142 18.99 -8.45 25.59
C ASP A 142 18.38 -9.55 26.47
N ASN A 143 17.34 -10.23 25.98
CA ASN A 143 16.72 -11.35 26.69
C ASN A 143 17.52 -12.66 26.59
N GLY A 144 18.71 -12.62 26.00
CA GLY A 144 19.60 -13.77 25.79
C GLY A 144 19.16 -14.71 24.67
N ILE A 145 18.07 -14.40 23.96
CA ILE A 145 17.60 -15.24 22.85
C ILE A 145 18.45 -14.93 21.62
N ILE A 146 18.97 -16.01 21.02
CA ILE A 146 19.77 -15.95 19.81
C ILE A 146 18.89 -16.30 18.61
N TYR A 147 18.88 -15.42 17.63
CA TYR A 147 18.19 -15.60 16.36
C TYR A 147 19.18 -15.70 15.22
N TYR A 148 18.79 -16.40 14.15
CA TYR A 148 19.54 -16.38 12.91
C TYR A 148 18.69 -15.98 11.71
N VAL A 149 19.31 -15.22 10.80
CA VAL A 149 18.70 -14.71 9.56
C VAL A 149 19.58 -15.00 8.35
N GLY A 150 18.95 -15.06 7.17
CA GLY A 150 19.68 -15.16 5.92
C GLY A 150 20.35 -13.85 5.52
N ASN A 151 21.35 -13.94 4.63
CA ASN A 151 22.18 -12.83 4.15
C ASN A 151 21.37 -11.57 3.72
N ARG A 152 20.22 -11.74 3.06
CA ARG A 152 19.39 -10.62 2.57
C ARG A 152 18.89 -9.64 3.65
N PHE A 153 19.04 -9.97 4.93
CA PHE A 153 18.60 -9.16 6.05
C PHE A 153 19.77 -8.54 6.84
N VAL A 154 20.99 -8.59 6.31
CA VAL A 154 22.18 -8.06 6.97
C VAL A 154 22.91 -7.14 6.02
N GLU A 155 23.19 -5.93 6.50
CA GLU A 155 24.01 -4.94 5.81
C GLU A 155 25.23 -4.62 6.68
N PHE A 156 26.42 -4.75 6.12
CA PHE A 156 27.64 -4.32 6.79
C PHE A 156 27.87 -2.84 6.47
N LEU A 157 27.84 -2.00 7.50
CA LEU A 157 27.90 -0.55 7.38
C LEU A 157 29.03 0.01 8.27
N SER A 158 29.45 1.25 7.96
CA SER A 158 30.39 2.01 8.78
C SER A 158 29.71 2.52 10.07
N THR A 159 29.38 1.60 10.97
CA THR A 159 28.78 1.84 12.29
C THR A 159 29.67 1.25 13.38
N ASP A 160 29.59 1.81 14.60
CA ASP A 160 30.33 1.30 15.76
C ASP A 160 29.65 0.10 16.42
N GLU A 161 28.32 0.06 16.38
CA GLU A 161 27.46 -0.93 17.02
C GLU A 161 26.58 -1.66 15.99
N THR A 162 26.03 -2.79 16.42
CA THR A 162 25.02 -3.51 15.64
C THR A 162 23.64 -2.93 15.93
N TYR A 163 22.90 -2.61 14.88
CA TYR A 163 21.53 -2.10 15.00
C TYR A 163 20.55 -3.01 14.28
N ARG A 164 19.36 -3.14 14.86
CA ARG A 164 18.19 -3.63 14.16
C ARG A 164 17.46 -2.43 13.57
N ILE A 165 17.30 -2.44 12.25
CA ILE A 165 16.64 -1.37 11.49
C ILE A 165 15.25 -1.81 11.06
N GLY A 166 14.30 -0.90 11.18
CA GLY A 166 12.94 -1.10 10.74
C GLY A 166 12.25 0.21 10.44
N ALA A 167 10.94 0.14 10.25
CA ALA A 167 10.14 1.30 9.93
C ALA A 167 8.68 1.09 10.33
N TYR A 168 7.97 2.19 10.50
CA TYR A 168 6.53 2.23 10.62
C TYR A 168 6.00 3.43 9.83
N PHE A 169 4.73 3.36 9.47
CA PHE A 169 4.11 4.36 8.60
C PHE A 169 3.02 5.08 9.36
N THR A 170 3.01 6.40 9.27
CA THR A 170 1.96 7.26 9.84
C THR A 170 1.30 8.07 8.75
N LEU A 171 0.03 8.43 8.94
CA LEU A 171 -0.66 9.31 8.01
C LEU A 171 0.04 10.68 7.92
N THR A 172 0.24 11.14 6.70
CA THR A 172 0.72 12.49 6.36
C THR A 172 -0.24 13.58 6.83
N ASP A 173 -1.53 13.25 6.92
CA ASP A 173 -2.63 14.14 7.28
C ASP A 173 -3.69 13.31 8.01
N SER A 174 -4.03 13.69 9.25
CA SER A 174 -5.00 12.97 10.08
C SER A 174 -6.41 12.96 9.50
N GLN A 175 -6.73 13.85 8.55
CA GLN A 175 -8.03 13.84 7.87
C GLN A 175 -8.28 12.54 7.10
N PHE A 176 -7.23 11.81 6.68
CA PHE A 176 -7.39 10.51 6.01
C PHE A 176 -8.04 9.45 6.92
N GLU A 177 -7.93 9.58 8.24
CA GLU A 177 -8.62 8.70 9.18
C GLU A 177 -10.14 8.79 9.04
N GLN A 178 -10.67 9.98 8.71
CA GLN A 178 -12.11 10.21 8.52
C GLN A 178 -12.68 9.43 7.33
N ILE A 179 -11.83 9.07 6.36
CA ILE A 179 -12.19 8.20 5.23
C ILE A 179 -11.65 6.78 5.39
N GLY A 180 -11.41 6.37 6.64
CA GLY A 180 -11.14 5.00 7.03
C GLY A 180 -9.71 4.53 6.81
N PHE A 181 -8.75 5.42 6.54
CA PHE A 181 -7.34 5.01 6.52
C PHE A 181 -6.83 4.76 7.94
N VAL A 182 -5.98 3.73 8.08
CA VAL A 182 -5.41 3.37 9.37
C VAL A 182 -4.33 4.40 9.75
N PRO A 183 -4.40 5.04 10.93
CA PRO A 183 -3.48 6.11 11.32
C PRO A 183 -2.00 5.71 11.35
N GLU A 184 -1.72 4.51 11.85
CA GLU A 184 -0.37 3.99 12.03
C GLU A 184 -0.30 2.52 11.63
N SER A 185 0.73 2.14 10.88
CA SER A 185 1.01 0.73 10.58
C SER A 185 1.63 0.03 11.78
N ARG A 186 1.61 -1.31 11.78
CA ARG A 186 2.55 -2.03 12.65
C ARG A 186 4.00 -1.65 12.28
N LYS A 187 4.90 -1.87 13.21
CA LYS A 187 6.34 -1.72 12.98
C LYS A 187 6.87 -2.92 12.20
N TYR A 188 7.64 -2.65 11.16
CA TYR A 188 8.22 -3.63 10.24
C TYR A 188 9.74 -3.70 10.44
N PHE A 189 10.28 -4.90 10.52
CA PHE A 189 11.73 -5.12 10.43
C PHE A 189 12.19 -5.03 8.97
N ARG A 190 13.37 -4.44 8.75
CA ARG A 190 13.99 -4.33 7.43
C ARG A 190 15.27 -5.16 7.38
N TYR A 191 16.29 -4.79 8.15
CA TYR A 191 17.59 -5.44 8.15
C TYR A 191 18.35 -5.17 9.46
N TYR A 192 19.45 -5.89 9.66
CA TYR A 192 20.45 -5.59 10.68
C TYR A 192 21.61 -4.82 10.07
N ALA A 193 21.94 -3.68 10.64
CA ALA A 193 23.18 -2.96 10.34
C ALA A 193 24.28 -3.51 11.26
N VAL A 194 25.33 -4.09 10.67
CA VAL A 194 26.45 -4.68 11.40
C VAL A 194 27.72 -3.87 11.12
N PRO A 195 28.55 -3.58 12.13
CA PRO A 195 29.85 -2.93 11.91
C PRO A 195 30.71 -3.71 10.92
N GLU A 196 31.27 -3.03 9.92
CA GLU A 196 32.18 -3.65 8.95
C GLU A 196 33.36 -4.39 9.60
N LYS A 197 33.84 -3.90 10.75
CA LYS A 197 34.91 -4.55 11.55
C LYS A 197 34.55 -5.98 12.01
N MET A 198 33.27 -6.34 12.05
CA MET A 198 32.81 -7.68 12.43
C MET A 198 32.60 -8.60 11.22
N LYS A 199 32.89 -8.13 10.01
CA LYS A 199 32.77 -8.93 8.79
C LYS A 199 33.72 -10.13 8.87
N GLY A 200 33.19 -11.33 8.68
CA GLY A 200 33.95 -12.58 8.79
C GLY A 200 34.07 -13.16 10.20
N LEU A 201 33.47 -12.53 11.23
CA LEU A 201 33.33 -13.15 12.54
C LEU A 201 32.55 -14.47 12.41
N THR A 202 33.18 -15.58 12.78
CA THR A 202 32.56 -16.91 12.78
C THR A 202 31.79 -17.14 14.08
N ILE A 203 30.62 -17.74 13.97
CA ILE A 203 29.80 -18.10 15.13
C ILE A 203 30.43 -19.28 15.91
N ASP A 204 30.25 -19.29 17.22
CA ASP A 204 30.59 -20.43 18.08
C ASP A 204 29.52 -21.54 17.96
N ASP A 205 29.95 -22.80 17.88
CA ASP A 205 29.07 -23.96 17.72
C ASP A 205 28.07 -24.12 18.89
N GLU A 206 28.46 -23.76 20.11
CA GLU A 206 27.58 -23.81 21.28
C GLU A 206 26.44 -22.79 21.14
N ILE A 207 26.75 -21.58 20.67
CA ILE A 207 25.77 -20.51 20.44
C ILE A 207 24.84 -20.90 19.28
N LYS A 208 25.41 -21.43 18.20
CA LYS A 208 24.67 -21.89 17.02
C LYS A 208 23.61 -22.94 17.37
N SER A 209 23.92 -23.86 18.29
CA SER A 209 23.00 -24.93 18.71
C SER A 209 21.73 -24.43 19.41
N LYS A 210 21.77 -23.23 20.00
CA LYS A 210 20.67 -22.60 20.75
C LYS A 210 19.87 -21.60 19.90
N ALA A 211 20.28 -21.37 18.64
CA ALA A 211 19.73 -20.32 17.80
C ALA A 211 18.39 -20.70 17.16
N ILE A 212 17.47 -19.73 17.09
CA ILE A 212 16.13 -19.90 16.51
C ILE A 212 16.05 -19.20 15.16
N TYR A 213 15.44 -19.83 14.15
CA TYR A 213 15.27 -19.19 12.85
C TYR A 213 14.31 -18.02 12.96
N GLN A 214 14.76 -16.85 12.54
CA GLN A 214 13.91 -15.67 12.44
C GLN A 214 13.35 -15.56 11.02
N SER A 215 12.25 -16.27 10.77
CA SER A 215 11.53 -16.19 9.49
C SER A 215 10.78 -14.86 9.36
N ARG A 216 10.56 -14.39 8.11
CA ARG A 216 9.85 -13.13 7.82
C ARG A 216 8.39 -13.13 8.32
N ASP A 217 7.76 -14.31 8.32
CA ASP A 217 6.38 -14.52 8.79
C ASP A 217 6.31 -14.62 10.33
N ASN A 218 7.41 -15.04 10.98
CA ASN A 218 7.57 -15.07 12.44
C ASN A 218 8.18 -13.79 13.02
N ILE A 219 8.26 -12.70 12.24
CA ILE A 219 8.51 -11.36 12.79
C ILE A 219 7.24 -10.95 13.55
N SER A 220 7.12 -11.40 14.79
CA SER A 220 6.12 -10.97 15.77
C SER A 220 6.35 -9.50 16.13
N GLY A 221 5.95 -8.59 15.24
CA GLY A 221 6.20 -7.16 15.44
C GLY A 221 7.67 -6.78 15.41
N TRP A 222 7.93 -5.49 15.34
CA TRP A 222 9.09 -4.96 16.05
C TRP A 222 8.99 -5.44 17.50
N LEU A 223 9.94 -6.26 17.92
CA LEU A 223 10.02 -6.72 19.30
C LEU A 223 10.43 -5.51 20.13
N THR A 224 9.45 -4.75 20.60
CA THR A 224 9.67 -3.83 21.71
C THR A 224 9.85 -4.72 22.95
N PRO A 225 10.95 -4.59 23.70
CA PRO A 225 11.13 -5.31 24.96
C PRO A 225 9.96 -5.07 25.92
#